data_AF-A0A0C2CTC9-F1
#
_entry.id   AF-A0A0C2CTC9-F1
#
_cell.length_a   1.000
_cell.length_b   1.000
_cell.length_c   1.000
_cell.angle_alpha   90.00
_cell.angle_beta   90.00
_cell.angle_gamma   90.00
#
_symmetry.space_group_name_H-M   'P 1'
#
loop_
_entity.id
_entity.type
_entity.pdbx_description
1 polymer ?
#
loop_
_entity_poly.entity_id
_entity_poly.type
_entity_poly.pdbx_seq_one_letter_code
_entity_poly.pdbx_strand_id
1 'polypeptide(L)'
;MFVCSLAPEVPKVGSEPRSVLLRIQTQKDASQLMREIAIDLSVHGYGPKLLGVFPGGRIEEFIPSRTLTAEEMSDPRFVAPLATLNAKLNNIEMPLPKSPQLVPLCRLWLARYIRNGGGSLTMEQAAVHGDVEFPKVLTVKQLEEEINEVERFLEKQESPSVFCHNDIVPANVLLRNDEGGDPKEGDVVDESRLVIIDFEFGCYNHRAHEIANNLAEYGMIYGLPTPPYYDTNIEKMVDEKLSRRFCSAYLDQLYEVSSQVNLY
;
A
#
# COMPACT_ATOMS: atom_id res chain seq x y z
N MET A 1 -10.53 -2.77 -14.58
CA MET A 1 -11.67 -2.82 -13.62
C MET A 1 -12.87 -2.18 -14.28
N PHE A 2 -14.08 -2.62 -13.95
CA PHE A 2 -15.32 -2.09 -14.52
C PHE A 2 -16.32 -1.79 -13.41
N VAL A 3 -16.92 -0.60 -13.42
CA VAL A 3 -18.06 -0.29 -12.55
C VAL A 3 -19.32 -0.79 -13.25
N CYS A 4 -20.06 -1.67 -12.59
CA CYS A 4 -21.31 -2.23 -13.09
C CYS A 4 -22.46 -1.68 -12.24
N SER A 5 -23.40 -0.97 -12.87
CA SER A 5 -24.52 -0.32 -12.17
C SER A 5 -25.86 -0.70 -12.78
N LEU A 6 -26.86 -0.87 -11.91
CA LEU A 6 -28.25 -0.92 -12.34
C LEU A 6 -28.65 0.42 -12.98
N ALA A 7 -29.43 0.36 -14.06
CA ALA A 7 -30.01 1.57 -14.66
C ALA A 7 -30.94 2.27 -13.65
N PRO A 8 -31.01 3.62 -13.63
CA PRO A 8 -31.78 4.39 -12.64
C PRO A 8 -33.22 3.90 -12.42
N GLU A 9 -33.86 3.48 -13.52
CA GLU A 9 -35.23 2.99 -13.59
C GLU A 9 -35.44 1.58 -13.00
N VAL A 10 -34.37 0.79 -12.84
CA VAL A 10 -34.47 -0.55 -12.26
C VAL A 10 -34.49 -0.43 -10.73
N PRO A 11 -35.60 -0.84 -10.07
CA PRO A 11 -35.69 -0.81 -8.61
C PRO A 11 -34.85 -1.91 -8.00
N LYS A 12 -34.41 -1.68 -6.77
CA LYS A 12 -33.84 -2.74 -5.93
C LYS A 12 -34.95 -3.62 -5.39
N VAL A 13 -34.72 -4.93 -5.35
CA VAL A 13 -35.64 -5.95 -4.83
C VAL A 13 -35.33 -6.29 -3.37
N GLY A 14 -34.07 -6.13 -2.92
CA GLY A 14 -33.65 -6.40 -1.56
C GLY A 14 -32.48 -5.52 -1.11
N SER A 15 -31.50 -6.15 -0.46
CA SER A 15 -30.31 -5.48 0.09
C SER A 15 -29.15 -5.39 -0.91
N GLU A 16 -29.37 -5.70 -2.19
CA GLU A 16 -28.31 -5.65 -3.19
C GLU A 16 -27.78 -4.21 -3.40
N PRO A 17 -26.48 -4.07 -3.71
CA PRO A 17 -25.91 -2.78 -4.07
C PRO A 17 -26.40 -2.34 -5.46
N ARG A 18 -26.55 -1.02 -5.67
CA ARG A 18 -26.84 -0.47 -7.01
C ARG A 18 -25.65 -0.55 -7.97
N SER A 19 -24.45 -0.46 -7.42
CA SER A 19 -23.19 -0.45 -8.17
C SER A 19 -22.21 -1.42 -7.51
N VAL A 20 -21.49 -2.17 -8.33
CA VAL A 20 -20.42 -3.07 -7.90
C VAL A 20 -19.17 -2.84 -8.75
N LEU A 21 -18.02 -3.22 -8.21
CA LEU A 21 -16.75 -3.21 -8.94
C LEU A 21 -16.44 -4.63 -9.45
N LEU A 22 -16.35 -4.79 -10.76
CA LEU A 22 -15.90 -6.01 -11.41
C LEU A 22 -14.39 -5.94 -11.68
N ARG A 23 -13.62 -6.81 -11.03
CA ARG A 23 -12.18 -6.99 -11.26
C ARG A 23 -11.96 -8.26 -12.08
N ILE A 24 -11.47 -8.10 -13.30
CA ILE A 24 -11.05 -9.21 -14.17
C ILE A 24 -9.55 -9.37 -14.04
N GLN A 25 -9.11 -10.57 -13.71
CA GLN A 25 -7.72 -10.96 -13.58
C GLN A 25 -7.31 -11.77 -14.80
N THR A 26 -6.24 -11.35 -15.47
CA THR A 26 -5.69 -12.09 -16.61
C THR A 26 -4.61 -13.08 -16.20
N GLN A 27 -4.24 -13.10 -14.92
CA GLN A 27 -3.20 -13.98 -14.39
C GLN A 27 -3.74 -15.42 -14.23
N LYS A 28 -2.91 -16.40 -14.61
CA LYS A 28 -3.23 -17.84 -14.52
C LYS A 28 -2.75 -18.48 -13.22
N ASP A 29 -2.09 -17.72 -12.34
CA ASP A 29 -1.56 -18.24 -11.09
C ASP A 29 -2.66 -18.32 -10.02
N ALA A 30 -3.26 -19.50 -9.88
CA ALA A 30 -4.28 -19.78 -8.88
C ALA A 30 -3.80 -19.49 -7.44
N SER A 31 -2.48 -19.51 -7.17
CA SER A 31 -1.94 -19.20 -5.85
C SER A 31 -2.02 -17.72 -5.49
N GLN A 32 -2.07 -16.83 -6.48
CA GLN A 32 -2.21 -15.39 -6.27
C GLN A 32 -3.66 -15.02 -5.96
N LEU A 33 -4.64 -15.56 -6.70
CA LEU A 33 -6.05 -15.41 -6.37
C LEU A 33 -6.37 -15.95 -4.96
N MET A 34 -5.78 -17.10 -4.58
CA MET A 34 -5.96 -17.64 -3.22
C MET A 34 -5.33 -16.76 -2.14
N ARG A 35 -4.21 -16.08 -2.41
CA ARG A 35 -3.62 -15.09 -1.49
C ARG A 35 -4.51 -13.87 -1.35
N GLU A 36 -5.02 -13.34 -2.44
CA GLU A 36 -5.91 -12.18 -2.42
C GLU A 36 -7.24 -12.49 -1.70
N ILE A 37 -7.79 -13.69 -1.87
CA ILE A 37 -8.98 -14.15 -1.13
C ILE A 37 -8.65 -14.38 0.36
N ALA A 38 -7.46 -14.90 0.67
CA ALA A 38 -7.01 -15.03 2.06
C ALA A 38 -6.82 -13.67 2.74
N ILE A 39 -6.70 -12.60 1.96
CA ILE A 39 -6.66 -11.20 2.39
C ILE A 39 -8.04 -10.55 2.19
N ASP A 40 -9.12 -11.27 2.49
CA ASP A 40 -10.42 -10.60 2.65
C ASP A 40 -10.41 -9.78 3.94
N LEU A 41 -10.03 -8.52 3.82
CA LEU A 41 -10.00 -7.57 4.93
C LEU A 41 -11.38 -7.05 5.32
N SER A 42 -12.40 -7.31 4.50
CA SER A 42 -13.76 -6.83 4.78
C SER A 42 -14.35 -7.50 6.02
N VAL A 43 -13.91 -8.72 6.34
CA VAL A 43 -14.28 -9.42 7.59
C VAL A 43 -13.72 -8.74 8.84
N HIS A 44 -12.66 -7.94 8.69
CA HIS A 44 -12.06 -7.13 9.75
C HIS A 44 -12.56 -5.67 9.72
N GLY A 45 -13.48 -5.33 8.82
CA GLY A 45 -14.01 -3.97 8.67
C GLY A 45 -13.18 -3.04 7.78
N TYR A 46 -12.20 -3.57 7.03
CA TYR A 46 -11.33 -2.77 6.15
C TYR A 46 -11.50 -3.16 4.67
N GLY A 47 -11.26 -2.21 3.77
CA GLY A 47 -11.42 -2.43 2.33
C GLY A 47 -12.88 -2.62 1.87
N PRO A 48 -13.10 -2.83 0.56
CA PRO A 48 -14.43 -3.09 0.02
C PRO A 48 -14.90 -4.51 0.35
N LYS A 49 -16.21 -4.70 0.58
CA LYS A 49 -16.78 -6.04 0.78
C LYS A 49 -16.59 -6.92 -0.45
N LEU A 50 -16.12 -8.15 -0.25
CA LEU A 50 -16.07 -9.17 -1.29
C LEU A 50 -17.48 -9.76 -1.50
N LEU A 51 -18.08 -9.52 -2.68
CA LEU A 51 -19.45 -9.93 -3.00
C LEU A 51 -19.49 -11.27 -3.75
N GLY A 52 -18.42 -11.62 -4.46
CA GLY A 52 -18.31 -12.90 -5.16
C GLY A 52 -16.97 -13.10 -5.83
N VAL A 53 -16.59 -14.36 -6.01
CA VAL A 53 -15.35 -14.78 -6.68
C VAL A 53 -15.72 -15.75 -7.78
N PHE A 54 -15.04 -15.64 -8.93
CA PHE A 54 -15.22 -16.54 -10.07
C PHE A 54 -13.88 -16.81 -10.75
N PRO A 55 -13.76 -17.86 -11.60
CA PRO A 55 -12.53 -18.11 -12.34
C PRO A 55 -12.11 -16.90 -13.18
N GLY A 56 -10.96 -16.29 -12.86
CA GLY A 56 -10.44 -15.12 -13.56
C GLY A 56 -10.97 -13.77 -13.05
N GLY A 57 -11.57 -13.70 -11.87
CA GLY A 57 -11.93 -12.41 -11.28
C GLY A 57 -12.78 -12.45 -10.02
N ARG A 58 -13.22 -11.27 -9.60
CA ARG A 58 -14.06 -11.06 -8.42
C ARG A 58 -14.97 -9.84 -8.56
N ILE A 59 -15.99 -9.80 -7.72
CA ILE A 59 -16.95 -8.72 -7.58
C ILE A 59 -16.81 -8.16 -6.17
N GLU A 60 -16.59 -6.85 -6.06
CA GLU A 60 -16.43 -6.14 -4.80
C GLU A 60 -17.51 -5.05 -4.67
N GLU A 61 -17.75 -4.60 -3.44
CA GLU A 61 -18.48 -3.37 -3.16
C GLU A 61 -17.84 -2.19 -3.89
N PHE A 62 -18.66 -1.40 -4.57
CA PHE A 62 -18.22 -0.13 -5.12
C PHE A 62 -18.28 0.95 -4.03
N ILE A 63 -17.15 1.56 -3.73
CA ILE A 63 -17.04 2.69 -2.78
C ILE A 63 -17.05 3.99 -3.57
N PRO A 64 -18.10 4.84 -3.48
CA PRO A 64 -18.09 6.16 -4.11
C PRO A 64 -16.97 7.02 -3.53
N SER A 65 -15.94 7.25 -4.32
CA SER A 65 -14.68 7.84 -3.86
C SER A 65 -13.84 8.32 -5.05
N ARG A 66 -12.75 9.01 -4.73
CA ARG A 66 -11.60 9.21 -5.61
C ARG A 66 -10.32 8.75 -4.92
N THR A 67 -9.25 8.53 -5.68
CA THR A 67 -7.93 8.32 -5.09
C THR A 67 -7.36 9.64 -4.53
N LEU A 68 -6.42 9.53 -3.60
CA LEU A 68 -5.62 10.68 -3.21
C LEU A 68 -4.69 11.11 -4.35
N THR A 69 -4.37 12.40 -4.36
CA THR A 69 -3.27 12.96 -5.15
C THR A 69 -1.94 12.80 -4.41
N ALA A 70 -0.83 12.95 -5.12
CA ALA A 70 0.50 12.93 -4.50
C ALA A 70 0.68 14.08 -3.50
N GLU A 71 0.09 15.24 -3.79
CA GLU A 71 0.09 16.40 -2.90
C GLU A 71 -0.65 16.09 -1.59
N GLU A 72 -1.86 15.52 -1.69
CA GLU A 72 -2.66 15.13 -0.52
C GLU A 72 -1.98 14.07 0.32
N MET A 73 -1.27 13.12 -0.30
CA MET A 73 -0.52 12.09 0.42
C MET A 73 0.50 12.68 1.40
N SER A 74 1.15 13.78 1.00
CA SER A 74 2.12 14.52 1.82
C SER A 74 1.50 15.69 2.61
N ASP A 75 0.19 15.89 2.55
CA ASP A 75 -0.48 17.01 3.20
C ASP A 75 -0.68 16.74 4.71
N PRO A 76 -0.23 17.66 5.58
CA PRO A 76 -0.57 17.76 6.99
C PRO A 76 -1.93 17.22 7.47
N ARG A 77 -3.00 17.46 6.69
CA ARG A 77 -4.39 17.09 6.97
C ARG A 77 -4.66 15.60 6.78
N PHE A 78 -3.96 14.93 5.87
CA PHE A 78 -4.15 13.52 5.51
C PHE A 78 -3.12 12.61 6.17
N VAL A 79 -1.89 13.10 6.40
CA VAL A 79 -0.80 12.33 7.00
C VAL A 79 -1.19 11.69 8.34
N ALA A 80 -1.80 12.45 9.24
CA ALA A 80 -2.18 11.92 10.56
C ALA A 80 -3.32 10.87 10.48
N PRO A 81 -4.46 11.15 9.83
CA PRO A 81 -5.51 10.14 9.63
C PRO A 81 -5.04 8.88 8.89
N LEU A 82 -4.15 9.03 7.89
CA LEU A 82 -3.57 7.89 7.18
C LEU A 82 -2.66 7.07 8.10
N ALA A 83 -1.87 7.71 8.95
CA ALA A 83 -1.04 7.05 9.96
C ALA A 83 -1.89 6.25 10.95
N THR A 84 -2.98 6.84 11.44
CA THR A 84 -3.96 6.17 12.31
C THR A 84 -4.56 4.94 11.62
N LEU A 85 -4.99 5.07 10.37
CA LEU A 85 -5.54 3.96 9.59
C LEU A 85 -4.50 2.86 9.35
N ASN A 86 -3.25 3.23 9.05
CA ASN A 86 -2.16 2.26 8.90
C ASN A 86 -1.87 1.51 10.22
N ALA A 87 -1.84 2.21 11.36
CA ALA A 87 -1.66 1.58 12.67
C ALA A 87 -2.75 0.56 12.99
N LYS A 88 -4.00 0.88 12.64
CA LYS A 88 -5.14 -0.04 12.77
C LYS A 88 -4.98 -1.29 11.89
N LEU A 89 -4.57 -1.13 10.63
CA LEU A 89 -4.30 -2.25 9.71
C LEU A 89 -3.15 -3.14 10.19
N ASN A 90 -2.06 -2.54 10.67
CA ASN A 90 -0.91 -3.27 11.20
C ASN A 90 -1.27 -4.08 12.47
N ASN A 91 -2.38 -3.78 13.14
CA ASN A 91 -2.87 -4.52 14.29
C ASN A 91 -3.85 -5.67 13.93
N ILE A 92 -4.10 -5.92 12.64
CA ILE A 92 -4.96 -7.03 12.20
C ILE A 92 -4.21 -8.36 12.24
N GLU A 93 -4.88 -9.40 12.72
CA GLU A 93 -4.38 -10.76 12.66
C GLU A 93 -4.87 -11.50 11.42
N MET A 94 -3.96 -11.74 10.47
CA MET A 94 -4.27 -12.49 9.24
C MET A 94 -3.73 -13.92 9.31
N PRO A 95 -4.42 -14.94 8.77
CA PRO A 95 -3.97 -16.33 8.76
C PRO A 95 -2.85 -16.59 7.72
N LEU A 96 -1.78 -15.80 7.80
CA LEU A 96 -0.62 -15.81 6.91
C LEU A 96 0.66 -16.12 7.70
N PRO A 97 1.77 -16.52 7.03
CA PRO A 97 3.06 -16.66 7.70
C PRO A 97 3.43 -15.36 8.44
N LYS A 98 3.73 -15.48 9.73
CA LYS A 98 3.97 -14.31 10.61
C LYS A 98 5.39 -13.77 10.55
N SER A 99 6.32 -14.48 9.91
CA SER A 99 7.68 -13.99 9.72
C SER A 99 7.73 -12.88 8.66
N PRO A 100 8.64 -11.91 8.77
CA PRO A 100 8.80 -10.86 7.76
C PRO A 100 9.13 -11.43 6.38
N GLN A 101 8.42 -10.97 5.35
CA GLN A 101 8.53 -11.54 3.99
C GLN A 101 9.41 -10.74 3.01
N LEU A 102 9.91 -9.55 3.36
CA LEU A 102 10.68 -8.69 2.43
C LEU A 102 11.84 -9.42 1.76
N VAL A 103 12.77 -9.98 2.56
CA VAL A 103 13.95 -10.67 2.02
C VAL A 103 13.56 -11.92 1.20
N PRO A 104 12.68 -12.82 1.69
CA PRO A 104 12.15 -13.91 0.88
C PRO A 104 11.58 -13.46 -0.48
N LEU A 105 10.83 -12.35 -0.50
CA LEU A 105 10.25 -11.78 -1.73
C LEU A 105 11.32 -11.24 -2.67
N CYS A 106 12.30 -10.48 -2.17
CA CYS A 106 13.42 -10.00 -2.98
C CYS A 106 14.19 -11.16 -3.63
N ARG A 107 14.47 -12.23 -2.86
CA ARG A 107 15.13 -13.44 -3.40
C ARG A 107 14.28 -14.15 -4.44
N LEU A 108 12.97 -14.25 -4.21
CA LEU A 108 12.04 -14.83 -5.18
C LEU A 108 12.00 -14.03 -6.49
N TRP A 109 11.95 -12.70 -6.40
CA TRP A 109 11.94 -11.82 -7.58
C TRP A 109 13.25 -11.88 -8.36
N LEU A 110 14.40 -11.89 -7.67
CA LEU A 110 15.70 -12.05 -8.33
C LEU A 110 15.80 -13.41 -9.05
N ALA A 111 15.36 -14.49 -8.41
CA ALA A 111 15.34 -15.81 -9.03
C ALA A 111 14.41 -15.86 -10.26
N ARG A 112 13.25 -15.17 -10.22
CA ARG A 112 12.35 -15.03 -11.37
C ARG A 112 12.97 -14.21 -12.50
N TYR A 113 13.64 -13.11 -12.16
CA TYR A 113 14.37 -12.26 -13.11
C TYR A 113 15.41 -13.08 -13.87
N ILE A 114 16.27 -13.83 -13.16
CA ILE A 114 17.30 -14.70 -13.76
C ILE A 114 16.65 -15.77 -14.66
N ARG A 115 15.60 -16.44 -14.16
CA ARG A 115 14.89 -17.48 -14.91
C ARG A 115 14.31 -16.97 -16.23
N ASN A 116 13.89 -15.71 -16.27
CA ASN A 116 13.35 -15.06 -17.46
C ASN A 116 14.44 -14.50 -18.40
N GLY A 117 15.71 -14.87 -18.19
CA GLY A 117 16.83 -14.43 -19.02
C GLY A 117 17.47 -13.11 -18.57
N GLY A 118 17.11 -12.61 -17.38
CA GLY A 118 17.72 -11.43 -16.77
C GLY A 118 19.22 -11.63 -16.51
N GLY A 119 19.99 -10.58 -16.76
CA GLY A 119 21.45 -10.56 -16.59
C GLY A 119 21.94 -9.27 -15.95
N SER A 120 23.11 -8.79 -16.36
CA SER A 120 23.62 -7.50 -15.88
C SER A 120 22.81 -6.35 -16.47
N LEU A 121 22.55 -5.32 -15.66
CA LEU A 121 21.81 -4.13 -16.02
C LEU A 121 22.78 -2.98 -16.30
N THR A 122 22.57 -2.25 -17.39
CA THR A 122 23.25 -0.95 -17.58
C THR A 122 22.46 0.09 -16.82
N MET A 123 23.11 0.75 -15.86
CA MET A 123 22.46 1.73 -15.00
C MET A 123 22.50 3.10 -15.66
N GLU A 124 21.37 3.77 -15.67
CA GLU A 124 21.21 5.14 -16.15
C GLU A 124 20.49 5.94 -15.07
N GLN A 125 20.91 7.19 -14.86
CA GLN A 125 20.22 8.08 -13.95
C GLN A 125 18.87 8.47 -14.58
N ALA A 126 17.79 8.24 -13.84
CA ALA A 126 16.44 8.53 -14.28
C ALA A 126 15.80 9.58 -13.35
N ALA A 127 14.98 9.13 -12.40
CA ALA A 127 14.17 10.00 -11.54
C ALA A 127 14.87 10.45 -10.24
N VAL A 128 16.10 10.01 -9.97
CA VAL A 128 16.84 10.38 -8.76
C VAL A 128 17.85 11.47 -9.13
N HIS A 129 17.64 12.66 -8.58
CA HIS A 129 18.47 13.85 -8.86
C HIS A 129 19.53 14.06 -7.77
N GLY A 130 20.65 14.68 -8.14
CA GLY A 130 21.78 14.96 -7.25
C GLY A 130 23.02 14.12 -7.57
N ASP A 131 24.07 14.30 -6.77
CA ASP A 131 25.33 13.57 -6.89
C ASP A 131 25.20 12.16 -6.29
N VAL A 132 24.52 11.27 -7.04
CA VAL A 132 24.38 9.85 -6.67
C VAL A 132 25.39 9.03 -7.45
N GLU A 133 26.32 8.39 -6.75
CA GLU A 133 27.24 7.43 -7.34
C GLU A 133 26.58 6.05 -7.43
N PHE A 134 26.56 5.47 -8.62
CA PHE A 134 26.10 4.10 -8.85
C PHE A 134 26.96 3.43 -9.93
N PRO A 135 27.11 2.09 -9.92
CA PRO A 135 27.92 1.40 -10.90
C PRO A 135 27.30 1.51 -12.29
N LYS A 136 28.12 1.74 -13.33
CA LYS A 136 27.64 1.77 -14.73
C LYS A 136 26.93 0.48 -15.14
N VAL A 137 27.38 -0.65 -14.58
CA VAL A 137 26.78 -1.96 -14.80
C VAL A 137 26.55 -2.61 -13.46
N LEU A 138 25.30 -2.99 -13.18
CA LEU A 138 24.90 -3.73 -12.00
C LEU A 138 24.74 -5.21 -12.38
N THR A 139 25.55 -6.07 -11.80
CA THR A 139 25.52 -7.51 -12.07
C THR A 139 24.51 -8.23 -11.17
N VAL A 140 24.05 -9.41 -11.59
CA VAL A 140 23.20 -10.28 -10.75
C VAL A 140 23.89 -10.61 -9.42
N LYS A 141 25.20 -10.87 -9.44
CA LYS A 141 25.98 -11.15 -8.24
C LYS A 141 25.96 -9.98 -7.26
N GLN A 142 26.09 -8.75 -7.77
CA GLN A 142 25.98 -7.55 -6.92
C GLN A 142 24.58 -7.41 -6.34
N LEU A 143 23.51 -7.67 -7.10
CA LEU A 143 22.14 -7.70 -6.55
C LEU A 143 21.97 -8.74 -5.44
N GLU A 144 22.57 -9.93 -5.57
CA GLU A 144 22.57 -10.94 -4.50
C GLU A 144 23.32 -10.44 -3.25
N GLU A 145 24.46 -9.79 -3.44
CA GLU A 145 25.28 -9.21 -2.36
C GLU A 145 24.52 -8.09 -1.62
N GLU A 146 23.81 -7.21 -2.34
CA GLU A 146 22.96 -6.17 -1.74
C GLU A 146 21.81 -6.76 -0.93
N ILE A 147 21.11 -7.79 -1.45
CA ILE A 147 20.05 -8.48 -0.69
C ILE A 147 20.62 -9.10 0.60
N ASN A 148 21.83 -9.68 0.54
CA ASN A 148 22.49 -10.25 1.72
C ASN A 148 22.84 -9.17 2.75
N GLU A 149 23.23 -7.96 2.31
CA GLU A 149 23.49 -6.85 3.24
C GLU A 149 22.21 -6.35 3.90
N VAL A 150 21.13 -6.21 3.13
CA VAL A 150 19.80 -5.86 3.66
C VAL A 150 19.35 -6.90 4.70
N GLU A 151 19.50 -8.20 4.41
CA GLU A 151 19.17 -9.27 5.37
C GLU A 151 19.98 -9.14 6.66
N ARG A 152 21.31 -9.01 6.58
CA ARG A 152 22.19 -8.81 7.74
C ARG A 152 21.84 -7.56 8.56
N PHE A 153 21.39 -6.50 7.90
CA PHE A 153 20.96 -5.28 8.58
C PHE A 153 19.66 -5.53 9.34
N LEU A 154 18.66 -6.14 8.69
CA LEU A 154 17.34 -6.40 9.25
C LEU A 154 17.39 -7.40 10.42
N GLU A 155 18.27 -8.40 10.37
CA GLU A 155 18.50 -9.36 11.48
C GLU A 155 18.94 -8.69 12.80
N LYS A 156 19.48 -7.47 12.72
CA LYS A 156 19.92 -6.70 13.90
C LYS A 156 18.85 -5.73 14.41
N GLN A 157 17.72 -5.62 13.75
CA GLN A 157 16.66 -4.69 14.12
C GLN A 157 15.58 -5.40 14.97
N GLU A 158 15.03 -4.70 15.95
CA GLU A 158 13.93 -5.21 16.79
C GLU A 158 12.55 -4.71 16.32
N SER A 159 12.39 -4.49 15.01
CA SER A 159 11.10 -4.06 14.46
C SER A 159 10.10 -5.22 14.50
N PRO A 160 8.90 -5.05 15.09
CA PRO A 160 7.93 -6.13 15.17
C PRO A 160 7.43 -6.51 13.77
N SER A 161 7.17 -7.81 13.60
CA SER A 161 6.48 -8.32 12.42
C SER A 161 4.97 -8.09 12.58
N VAL A 162 4.37 -7.35 11.65
CA VAL A 162 2.96 -6.97 11.65
C VAL A 162 2.37 -7.21 10.27
N PHE A 163 1.03 -7.23 10.15
CA PHE A 163 0.41 -7.31 8.83
C PHE A 163 0.57 -5.97 8.09
N CYS A 164 1.37 -5.98 7.03
CA CYS A 164 1.75 -4.83 6.22
C CYS A 164 0.98 -4.84 4.90
N HIS A 165 0.65 -3.65 4.39
CA HIS A 165 0.16 -3.47 3.03
C HIS A 165 1.31 -3.52 2.02
N ASN A 166 2.48 -2.97 2.39
CA ASN A 166 3.71 -2.83 1.61
C ASN A 166 3.62 -1.94 0.35
N ASP A 167 2.50 -1.25 0.12
CA ASP A 167 2.25 -0.49 -1.13
C ASP A 167 1.22 0.63 -0.94
N ILE A 168 1.30 1.38 0.17
CA ILE A 168 0.40 2.50 0.44
C ILE A 168 0.85 3.72 -0.39
N VAL A 169 0.46 3.72 -1.67
CA VAL A 169 0.65 4.81 -2.65
C VAL A 169 -0.65 5.63 -2.81
N PRO A 170 -0.61 6.85 -3.38
CA PRO A 170 -1.82 7.67 -3.55
C PRO A 170 -2.97 6.96 -4.29
N ALA A 171 -2.65 6.12 -5.27
CA ALA A 171 -3.63 5.35 -6.03
C ALA A 171 -4.36 4.26 -5.20
N ASN A 172 -3.76 3.84 -4.08
CA ASN A 172 -4.28 2.79 -3.18
C ASN A 172 -4.96 3.38 -1.94
N VAL A 173 -5.07 4.71 -1.83
CA VAL A 173 -5.81 5.39 -0.77
C VAL A 173 -7.01 6.11 -1.38
N LEU A 174 -8.20 5.65 -1.03
CA LEU A 174 -9.46 6.27 -1.43
C LEU A 174 -9.90 7.32 -0.42
N LEU A 175 -10.34 8.47 -0.91
CA LEU A 175 -11.14 9.43 -0.17
C LEU A 175 -12.62 9.22 -0.54
N ARG A 176 -13.41 8.76 0.42
CA ARG A 176 -14.87 8.58 0.25
C ARG A 176 -15.51 9.92 -0.08
N ASN A 177 -16.47 9.94 -0.99
CA ASN A 177 -17.30 11.13 -1.20
C ASN A 177 -18.17 11.40 0.04
N ASP A 178 -18.36 12.66 0.39
CA ASP A 178 -19.35 13.10 1.38
C ASP A 178 -20.24 14.19 0.77
N GLU A 179 -21.28 14.59 1.49
CA GLU A 179 -22.18 15.67 1.08
C GLU A 179 -21.47 17.04 1.05
N GLY A 180 -20.35 17.19 1.75
CA GLY A 180 -19.55 18.41 1.83
C GLY A 180 -18.59 18.64 0.65
N GLY A 181 -18.29 17.59 -0.12
CA GLY A 181 -17.35 17.61 -1.23
C GLY A 181 -15.91 17.33 -0.81
N ASP A 182 -14.96 17.72 -1.66
CA ASP A 182 -13.54 17.51 -1.36
C ASP A 182 -13.05 18.44 -0.22
N PRO A 183 -12.19 17.95 0.70
CA PRO A 183 -11.61 18.75 1.77
C PRO A 183 -10.86 19.96 1.23
N LYS A 184 -11.24 21.15 1.69
CA LYS A 184 -10.62 22.43 1.35
C LYS A 184 -9.49 22.74 2.30
N GLU A 185 -8.64 23.69 1.90
CA GLU A 185 -7.53 24.14 2.72
C GLU A 185 -8.04 24.62 4.09
N GLY A 186 -7.43 24.11 5.16
CA GLY A 186 -7.85 24.34 6.55
C GLY A 186 -8.84 23.31 7.11
N ASP A 187 -9.44 22.46 6.29
CA ASP A 187 -10.32 21.39 6.77
C ASP A 187 -9.54 20.28 7.48
N VAL A 188 -10.20 19.62 8.44
CA VAL A 188 -9.68 18.40 9.08
C VAL A 188 -10.27 17.20 8.36
N VAL A 189 -9.41 16.27 7.93
CA VAL A 189 -9.83 15.01 7.32
C VAL A 189 -9.97 13.98 8.44
N ASP A 190 -11.13 13.35 8.54
CA ASP A 190 -11.36 12.24 9.46
C ASP A 190 -10.87 10.93 8.83
N GLU A 191 -10.25 10.05 9.61
CA GLU A 191 -9.76 8.74 9.15
C GLU A 191 -10.85 7.86 8.53
N SER A 192 -12.11 8.00 8.94
CA SER A 192 -13.25 7.27 8.39
C SER A 192 -13.56 7.64 6.94
N ARG A 193 -13.07 8.81 6.48
CA ARG A 193 -13.13 9.23 5.07
C ARG A 193 -12.11 8.50 4.22
N LEU A 194 -11.06 7.92 4.81
CA LEU A 194 -10.00 7.22 4.10
C LEU A 194 -10.26 5.71 4.06
N VAL A 195 -9.90 5.09 2.94
CA VAL A 195 -9.92 3.64 2.79
C VAL A 195 -8.65 3.22 2.05
N ILE A 196 -7.84 2.39 2.68
CA ILE A 196 -6.71 1.73 2.00
C ILE A 196 -7.24 0.50 1.28
N ILE A 197 -6.87 0.34 0.02
CA ILE A 197 -7.31 -0.73 -0.88
C ILE A 197 -6.11 -1.37 -1.58
N ASP A 198 -6.36 -2.49 -2.26
CA ASP A 198 -5.39 -3.16 -3.12
C ASP A 198 -4.19 -3.81 -2.38
N PHE A 199 -4.51 -4.78 -1.52
CA PHE A 199 -3.55 -5.53 -0.71
C PHE A 199 -2.86 -6.66 -1.50
N GLU A 200 -2.55 -6.47 -2.79
CA GLU A 200 -1.86 -7.47 -3.62
C GLU A 200 -0.49 -7.86 -3.02
N PHE A 201 0.19 -6.90 -2.38
CA PHE A 201 1.46 -7.08 -1.68
C PHE A 201 1.29 -7.31 -0.17
N GLY A 202 0.06 -7.52 0.31
CA GLY A 202 -0.24 -7.68 1.72
C GLY A 202 0.39 -8.94 2.33
N CYS A 203 1.22 -8.77 3.35
CA CYS A 203 1.86 -9.88 4.07
C CYS A 203 2.39 -9.45 5.44
N TYR A 204 2.86 -10.38 6.27
CA TYR A 204 3.61 -9.98 7.45
C TYR A 204 4.99 -9.44 7.06
N ASN A 205 5.35 -8.28 7.59
CA ASN A 205 6.64 -7.64 7.39
C ASN A 205 7.03 -6.79 8.60
N HIS A 206 8.24 -6.26 8.61
CA HIS A 206 8.68 -5.34 9.66
C HIS A 206 7.82 -4.07 9.61
N ARG A 207 7.24 -3.68 10.75
CA ARG A 207 6.47 -2.42 10.86
C ARG A 207 7.25 -1.21 10.35
N ALA A 208 8.55 -1.16 10.64
CA ALA A 208 9.42 -0.09 10.18
C ALA A 208 9.51 -0.01 8.64
N HIS A 209 9.40 -1.14 7.94
CA HIS A 209 9.39 -1.17 6.48
C HIS A 209 8.11 -0.52 5.92
N GLU A 210 6.93 -0.85 6.46
CA GLU A 210 5.67 -0.21 6.05
C GLU A 210 5.71 1.30 6.23
N ILE A 211 6.18 1.75 7.40
CA ILE A 211 6.31 3.17 7.71
C ILE A 211 7.31 3.82 6.75
N ALA A 212 8.50 3.24 6.56
CA ALA A 212 9.52 3.79 5.67
C ALA A 212 9.04 3.87 4.22
N ASN A 213 8.32 2.84 3.73
CA ASN A 213 7.75 2.83 2.39
C ASN A 213 6.72 3.96 2.23
N ASN A 214 5.80 4.11 3.19
CA ASN A 214 4.82 5.19 3.16
C ASN A 214 5.46 6.60 3.16
N LEU A 215 6.52 6.80 3.95
CA LEU A 215 7.26 8.07 3.97
C LEU A 215 8.01 8.32 2.65
N ALA A 216 8.57 7.29 2.02
CA ALA A 216 9.20 7.41 0.70
C ALA A 216 8.19 7.85 -0.37
N GLU A 217 6.94 7.36 -0.29
CA GLU A 217 5.87 7.72 -1.23
C GLU A 217 5.49 9.21 -1.20
N TYR A 218 5.81 9.95 -0.12
CA TYR A 218 5.59 11.41 -0.09
C TYR A 218 6.46 12.17 -1.09
N GLY A 219 7.59 11.58 -1.50
CA GLY A 219 8.46 12.15 -2.52
C GLY A 219 8.25 11.57 -3.91
N MET A 220 7.37 10.58 -4.09
CA MET A 220 7.15 9.99 -5.41
C MET A 220 6.15 10.82 -6.24
N ILE A 221 6.50 11.08 -7.49
CA ILE A 221 5.66 11.81 -8.44
C ILE A 221 5.33 10.86 -9.59
N TYR A 222 4.06 10.55 -9.79
CA TYR A 222 3.60 9.59 -10.80
C TYR A 222 2.82 10.27 -11.93
N GLY A 223 2.69 9.57 -13.07
CA GLY A 223 1.81 10.00 -14.16
C GLY A 223 2.34 11.15 -15.00
N LEU A 224 3.66 11.34 -15.04
CA LEU A 224 4.28 12.36 -15.89
C LEU A 224 4.10 12.01 -17.38
N PRO A 225 4.02 12.99 -18.28
CA PRO A 225 3.72 12.76 -19.70
C PRO A 225 4.89 12.16 -20.50
N THR A 226 6.12 12.22 -19.97
CA THR A 226 7.35 11.81 -20.66
C THR A 226 8.08 10.73 -19.88
N PRO A 227 8.81 9.82 -20.55
CA PRO A 227 9.68 8.85 -19.88
C PRO A 227 10.60 9.52 -18.86
N PRO A 228 10.82 8.91 -17.67
CA PRO A 228 10.36 7.58 -17.27
C PRO A 228 8.92 7.53 -16.73
N TYR A 229 8.12 8.59 -16.91
CA TYR A 229 6.72 8.75 -16.48
C TYR A 229 6.51 8.91 -14.97
N TYR A 230 7.61 9.04 -14.21
CA TYR A 230 7.64 9.36 -12.80
C TYR A 230 8.87 10.20 -12.47
N ASP A 231 8.87 10.85 -11.31
CA ASP A 231 10.01 11.61 -10.77
C ASP A 231 10.08 11.47 -9.24
N THR A 232 11.16 11.94 -8.62
CA THR A 232 11.31 11.93 -7.16
C THR A 232 11.64 13.31 -6.58
N ASN A 233 11.10 13.58 -5.40
CA ASN A 233 11.43 14.69 -4.53
C ASN A 233 12.05 14.13 -3.25
N ILE A 234 13.38 14.02 -3.24
CA ILE A 234 14.15 13.48 -2.11
C ILE A 234 13.91 14.29 -0.83
N GLU A 235 13.75 15.61 -0.92
CA GLU A 235 13.52 16.47 0.26
C GLU A 235 12.23 16.06 0.99
N LYS A 236 11.16 15.73 0.25
CA LYS A 236 9.91 15.22 0.84
C LYS A 236 10.08 13.83 1.45
N MET A 237 10.87 12.95 0.82
CA MET A 237 11.12 11.58 1.35
C MET A 237 11.82 11.62 2.71
N VAL A 238 12.63 12.65 2.96
CA VAL A 238 13.42 12.81 4.20
C VAL A 238 12.90 13.92 5.12
N ASP A 239 11.69 14.44 4.88
CA ASP A 239 11.12 15.51 5.69
C ASP A 239 10.82 14.99 7.12
N GLU A 240 11.60 15.48 8.08
CA GLU A 240 11.48 15.11 9.49
C GLU A 240 10.15 15.55 10.11
N LYS A 241 9.55 16.66 9.65
CA LYS A 241 8.25 17.13 10.17
C LYS A 241 7.12 16.22 9.71
N LEU A 242 7.13 15.76 8.45
CA LEU A 242 6.18 14.77 7.96
C LEU A 242 6.35 13.44 8.69
N SER A 243 7.60 12.99 8.82
CA SER A 243 7.95 11.76 9.54
C SER A 243 7.48 11.77 10.99
N ARG A 244 7.73 12.87 11.73
CA ARG A 244 7.28 13.03 13.12
C ARG A 244 5.76 13.05 13.22
N ARG A 245 5.08 13.75 12.32
CA ARG A 245 3.62 13.81 12.32
C ARG A 245 3.00 12.43 12.12
N PHE A 246 3.48 11.69 11.13
CA PHE A 246 3.03 10.33 10.85
C PHE A 246 3.28 9.43 12.07
N CYS A 247 4.53 9.38 12.55
CA CYS A 247 4.91 8.53 13.68
C CYS A 247 4.15 8.88 14.96
N SER A 248 3.89 10.16 15.24
CA SER A 248 3.09 10.57 16.40
C SER A 248 1.67 10.04 16.33
N ALA A 249 0.94 10.29 15.23
CA ALA A 249 -0.43 9.79 15.08
C ALA A 249 -0.51 8.25 15.07
N TYR A 250 0.46 7.60 14.42
CA TYR A 250 0.58 6.15 14.42
C TYR A 250 0.76 5.60 15.85
N LEU A 251 1.64 6.21 16.66
CA LEU A 251 1.88 5.81 18.04
C LEU A 251 0.68 6.07 18.94
N ASP A 252 0.03 7.23 18.82
CA ASP A 252 -1.16 7.57 19.59
C ASP A 252 -2.23 6.48 19.40
N GLN A 253 -2.47 6.05 18.16
CA GLN A 253 -3.40 4.95 17.87
C GLN A 253 -2.97 3.62 18.50
N LEU A 254 -1.68 3.28 18.48
CA LEU A 254 -1.21 2.04 19.12
C LEU A 254 -1.39 2.05 20.65
N TYR A 255 -1.20 3.21 21.28
CA TYR A 255 -1.36 3.35 22.73
C TYR A 255 -2.83 3.36 23.17
N GLU A 256 -3.73 3.92 22.36
CA GLU A 256 -5.17 3.80 22.61
C GLU A 256 -5.61 2.33 22.70
N VAL A 257 -5.18 1.51 21.75
CA VAL A 257 -5.49 0.07 21.72
C VAL A 257 -4.88 -0.63 22.94
N SER A 258 -3.62 -0.34 23.27
CA SER A 258 -2.93 -0.94 24.43
C SER A 258 -3.60 -0.58 25.76
N SER A 259 -4.19 0.62 25.86
CA SER A 259 -4.89 1.09 27.06
C SER A 259 -6.24 0.39 27.25
N GLN A 260 -6.91 0.02 26.15
CA GLN A 260 -8.18 -0.72 26.19
C GLN A 260 -7.99 -2.19 26.56
N VAL A 261 -6.88 -2.82 26.16
CA VAL A 261 -6.56 -4.23 26.50
C VAL A 261 -6.21 -4.40 27.98
N ASN A 262 -5.63 -3.38 28.63
CA ASN A 262 -5.26 -3.42 30.05
C ASN A 262 -6.42 -3.12 31.03
N LEU A 263 -7.65 -2.91 30.52
CA LEU A 263 -8.85 -2.62 31.31
C LEU A 263 -9.78 -3.83 31.48
N TYR A 264 -9.38 -5.01 31.00
CA TYR A 264 -10.08 -6.29 31.14
C TYR A 264 -9.17 -7.36 31.77
#